data_AF-A0AB35U070-F1
#
_entry.id   AF-A0AB35U070-F1
#
_cell.length_a   1.000
_cell.length_b   1.000
_cell.length_c   1.000
_cell.angle_alpha   90.00
_cell.angle_beta   90.00
_cell.angle_gamma   90.00
#
_symmetry.space_group_name_H-M   'P 1'
#
loop_
_entity.id
_entity.type
_entity.pdbx_description
1 polymer ?
#
loop_
_entity_poly.entity_id
_entity_poly.type
_entity_poly.pdbx_seq_one_letter_code
_entity_poly.pdbx_strand_id
1 'polypeptide(L)' 'MMKETETFLRTEEKFDLTEEQAAVFLDEIKSYIVPDVYPNYTLHSLYYDTDNYVMISHCLNHPCTARRCACAAMA' A
#
# COMPACT_ATOMS: atom_id res chain seq x y z
N MET A 1 -18.18 1.29 -34.25
CA MET A 1 -16.96 0.49 -33.98
C MET A 1 -16.28 1.13 -32.79
N MET A 2 -16.49 0.59 -31.59
CA MET A 2 -15.89 1.13 -30.36
C MET A 2 -14.44 0.63 -30.26
N LYS A 3 -13.52 1.55 -30.05
CA LYS A 3 -12.08 1.28 -29.95
C LYS A 3 -11.82 0.83 -28.52
N GLU A 4 -11.58 -0.47 -28.32
CA GLU A 4 -11.13 -0.98 -27.03
C GLU A 4 -9.80 -0.31 -26.71
N THR A 5 -9.75 0.39 -25.58
CA THR A 5 -8.52 0.98 -25.08
C THR A 5 -7.89 -0.09 -24.20
N GLU A 6 -6.66 -0.52 -24.50
CA GLU A 6 -5.93 -1.51 -23.71
C GLU A 6 -5.57 -0.92 -22.34
N THR A 7 -6.55 -0.84 -21.46
CA THR A 7 -6.41 -0.34 -20.09
C THR A 7 -6.65 -1.47 -19.13
N PHE A 8 -5.74 -1.66 -18.18
CA PHE A 8 -5.92 -2.59 -17.07
C PHE A 8 -6.35 -1.85 -15.80
N LEU A 9 -7.16 -2.51 -14.98
CA LEU A 9 -7.55 -2.00 -13.67
C LEU A 9 -6.50 -2.44 -12.64
N ARG A 10 -5.82 -1.49 -11.99
CA ARG A 10 -4.98 -1.80 -10.82
C ARG A 10 -5.85 -1.91 -9.57
N THR A 11 -5.69 -3.01 -8.86
CA THR A 11 -6.28 -3.25 -7.53
C THR A 11 -5.17 -3.51 -6.52
N GLU A 12 -5.41 -3.16 -5.26
CA GLU A 12 -4.46 -3.37 -4.16
C GLU A 12 -5.25 -3.86 -2.95
N GLU A 13 -4.75 -4.88 -2.28
CA GLU A 13 -5.34 -5.44 -1.07
C GLU A 13 -4.24 -5.57 -0.01
N LYS A 14 -4.55 -5.17 1.23
CA LYS A 14 -3.61 -5.17 2.35
C LYS A 14 -4.10 -6.12 3.44
N PHE A 15 -3.17 -6.89 4.01
CA PHE A 15 -3.43 -7.87 5.06
C PHE A 15 -2.51 -7.58 6.24
N ASP A 16 -3.06 -7.64 7.45
CA ASP A 16 -2.27 -7.66 8.67
C ASP A 16 -1.74 -9.08 8.88
N LEU A 17 -0.42 -9.23 9.00
CA LEU A 17 0.25 -10.51 9.20
C LEU A 17 1.10 -10.47 10.46
N THR A 18 1.14 -11.58 11.20
CA THR A 18 2.19 -11.80 12.20
C THR A 18 3.53 -12.09 11.52
N GLU A 19 4.63 -12.02 12.27
CA GLU A 19 5.96 -12.36 11.74
C GLU A 19 6.01 -13.80 11.22
N GLU A 20 5.36 -14.75 11.91
CA GLU A 20 5.29 -16.15 11.49
C GLU A 20 4.49 -16.31 10.19
N GLN A 21 3.35 -15.62 10.08
CA GLN A 21 2.53 -15.65 8.87
C GLN A 21 3.27 -15.04 7.67
N ALA A 22 3.99 -13.93 7.88
CA ALA A 22 4.80 -13.31 6.85
C ALA A 22 5.92 -14.24 6.36
N ALA A 23 6.59 -14.95 7.27
CA ALA A 23 7.63 -15.92 6.92
C ALA A 23 7.10 -17.08 6.07
N VAL A 24 5.95 -17.66 6.44
CA VAL A 24 5.28 -18.72 5.66
C VAL A 24 4.87 -18.20 4.29
N PHE A 25 4.24 -17.03 4.23
CA PHE A 25 3.80 -16.41 2.97
C PHE A 25 4.97 -16.16 2.01
N LEU A 26 6.08 -15.59 2.51
CA LEU A 26 7.26 -15.31 1.68
C LEU A 26 7.88 -16.60 1.11
N ASP A 27 7.88 -17.71 1.87
CA ASP A 27 8.38 -18.99 1.37
C ASP A 27 7.50 -19.59 0.27
N GLU A 28 6.17 -19.45 0.40
CA GLU A 28 5.20 -19.95 -0.59
C GLU A 28 5.24 -19.16 -1.90
N ILE A 29 5.38 -17.82 -1.84
CA ILE A 29 5.29 -16.98 -3.04
C ILE A 29 6.58 -16.89 -3.85
N LYS A 30 7.73 -17.31 -3.31
CA LYS A 30 9.06 -17.09 -3.93
C LYS A 30 9.19 -17.62 -5.37
N SER A 31 8.36 -18.58 -5.77
CA SER A 31 8.34 -19.13 -7.13
C SER A 31 7.45 -18.35 -8.10
N TYR A 32 6.58 -17.47 -7.59
CA TYR A 32 5.62 -16.68 -8.36
C TYR A 32 6.06 -15.23 -8.57
N ILE A 33 7.01 -14.74 -7.75
CA ILE A 33 7.51 -13.37 -7.79
C ILE A 33 9.03 -13.33 -7.88
N VAL A 34 9.56 -12.18 -8.31
CA VAL A 34 11.01 -11.92 -8.36
C VAL A 34 11.32 -10.81 -7.36
N PRO A 35 12.43 -10.91 -6.59
CA PRO A 35 12.86 -9.83 -5.71
C PRO A 35 13.09 -8.52 -6.49
N ASP A 36 12.83 -7.39 -5.84
CA ASP A 36 13.18 -6.07 -6.37
C ASP A 36 14.71 -5.93 -6.52
N VAL A 37 15.15 -4.97 -7.34
CA VAL A 37 16.55 -4.57 -7.56
C VAL A 37 17.23 -4.15 -6.26
N TYR A 38 16.46 -3.56 -5.32
CA TYR A 38 16.93 -3.15 -4.00
C TYR A 38 16.13 -3.85 -2.90
N PRO A 39 16.37 -5.14 -2.62
CA PRO A 39 15.52 -5.92 -1.74
C PRO A 39 15.74 -5.62 -0.25
N ASN A 40 16.88 -5.01 0.10
CA ASN A 40 17.26 -4.73 1.48
C ASN A 40 17.47 -3.22 1.66
N TYR A 41 16.58 -2.59 2.43
CA TYR A 41 16.69 -1.20 2.82
C TYR A 41 15.93 -0.97 4.12
N THR A 42 16.28 0.09 4.83
CA THR A 42 15.51 0.58 5.97
C THR A 42 14.72 1.80 5.53
N LEU A 43 13.40 1.74 5.63
CA LEU A 43 12.52 2.85 5.31
C LEU A 43 12.33 3.75 6.54
N HIS A 44 12.62 5.05 6.39
CA HIS A 44 12.31 6.05 7.41
C HIS A 44 11.31 7.06 6.84
N SER A 45 10.16 7.20 7.50
CA SER A 45 9.12 8.16 7.13
C SER A 45 8.90 9.16 8.27
N LEU A 46 8.99 10.46 7.97
CA LEU A 46 8.62 11.53 8.90
C LEU A 46 7.27 12.10 8.46
N TYR A 47 6.25 11.89 9.29
CA TYR A 47 4.91 12.41 9.05
C TYR A 47 4.78 13.79 9.67
N TYR A 48 4.53 14.79 8.83
CA TYR A 48 4.18 16.13 9.28
C TYR A 48 2.68 16.22 9.53
N ASP A 49 2.31 17.04 10.51
CA ASP A 49 0.93 17.43 10.75
C ASP A 49 0.88 18.93 11.08
N THR A 50 -0.33 19.45 11.13
CA THR A 50 -0.64 20.76 11.71
C THR A 50 -0.61 20.69 13.24
N ASP A 51 -0.44 21.84 13.90
CA ASP A 51 -0.49 21.94 15.37
C ASP A 51 -1.80 21.39 15.98
N ASN A 52 -2.87 21.37 15.19
CA ASN A 52 -4.19 20.90 15.60
C ASN A 52 -4.55 19.51 15.04
N TYR A 53 -3.59 18.73 14.54
CA TYR A 53 -3.78 17.34 14.09
C TYR A 53 -4.81 17.17 12.97
N VAL A 54 -5.00 18.20 12.14
CA VAL A 54 -6.00 18.20 11.07
C VAL A 54 -5.67 17.14 10.02
N MET A 55 -4.40 16.89 9.72
CA MET A 55 -4.02 15.93 8.67
C MET A 55 -4.31 14.49 9.10
N ILE A 56 -3.88 14.07 10.29
CA ILE A 56 -4.19 12.71 10.77
C ILE A 56 -5.70 12.52 10.95
N SER A 57 -6.41 13.52 11.47
CA SER A 57 -7.86 13.44 11.63
C SER A 57 -8.57 13.30 10.29
N HIS A 58 -8.15 14.04 9.28
CA HIS A 58 -8.67 13.88 7.92
C HIS A 58 -8.40 12.48 7.38
N CYS A 59 -7.16 11.98 7.50
CA CYS A 59 -6.78 10.63 7.06
C CYS A 59 -7.62 9.52 7.72
N LEU A 60 -7.89 9.62 9.02
CA LEU A 60 -8.69 8.65 9.77
C LEU A 60 -10.17 8.68 9.39
N ASN A 61 -10.70 9.85 9.02
CA ASN A 61 -12.12 10.03 8.69
C ASN A 61 -12.47 9.65 7.24
N HIS A 62 -11.48 9.44 6.37
CA HIS A 62 -11.72 8.81 5.06
C HIS A 62 -11.73 7.30 5.24
N PRO A 63 -12.88 6.62 5.03
CA PRO A 63 -12.98 5.18 5.27
C PRO A 63 -12.04 4.43 4.33
N CYS A 64 -10.88 4.08 4.87
CA CYS A 64 -9.96 3.12 4.30
C CYS A 64 -10.58 1.73 4.46
N THR A 65 -11.55 1.39 3.62
CA THR A 65 -11.85 -0.02 3.41
C THR A 65 -10.56 -0.66 2.89
N ALA A 66 -10.18 -1.83 3.44
CA ALA A 66 -8.89 -2.53 3.23
C ALA A 66 -8.47 -2.75 1.75
N ARG A 67 -9.29 -2.31 0.80
CA ARG A 67 -9.16 -2.42 -0.64
C ARG A 67 -8.63 -1.18 -1.36
N ARG A 68 -8.54 -0.01 -0.72
CA ARG A 68 -7.95 1.22 -1.33
C ARG A 68 -7.39 2.16 -0.28
N CYS A 69 -6.08 2.14 -0.07
CA CYS A 69 -5.36 3.19 0.66
C CYS A 69 -4.37 3.89 -0.28
N ALA A 70 -4.80 4.99 -0.89
CA ALA A 70 -3.91 6.01 -1.40
C ALA A 70 -4.55 7.35 -1.02
N CYS A 71 -4.47 7.73 0.26
CA CYS A 71 -4.71 9.12 0.60
C CYS A 71 -3.54 9.90 0.02
N ALA A 72 -3.77 10.48 -1.16
CA ALA A 72 -2.83 11.35 -1.83
C ALA A 72 -2.58 12.56 -0.93
N ALA A 73 -1.40 12.60 -0.32
CA ALA A 73 -0.87 13.84 0.19
C ALA A 73 -0.59 14.74 -1.03
N MET A 74 -1.44 15.75 -1.25
CA MET A 74 -1.08 17.11 -1.72
C MET A 74 -2.31 17.84 -2.28
N ALA A 75 -2.71 18.92 -1.60
CA ALA A 75 -3.05 20.22 -2.18
C ALA A 75 -2.96 21.28 -1.08
#